data_AF-A0A250XHE8-F1
#
_entry.id   AF-A0A250XHE8-F1
#
_cell.length_a   1.000
_cell.length_b   1.000
_cell.length_c   1.000
_cell.angle_alpha   90.00
_cell.angle_beta   90.00
_cell.angle_gamma   90.00
#
_symmetry.space_group_name_H-M   'P 1'
#
loop_
_entity.id
_entity.type
_entity.pdbx_description
1 polymer ?
#
loop_
_entity_poly.entity_id
_entity_poly.type
_entity_poly.pdbx_seq_one_letter_code
_entity_poly.pdbx_strand_id
1 'polypeptide(L)'
;MTSALAQATSQIPEIKSTDGFIQTEKFLAVCRLVIPVIDNLGTAFTLVRSDINGNIQRLADRATQDPDRMMRLFALVQDEIVRGRQHESNSVTKGLLWLKRAMEFTVDILKRLRDQPADADIGQLVTDAYTETLLKFHGFVASSAFYLAFKFLPTREYVITSMGASPGANVQSELDAFVTSFTPILTEIHMFLVENNLDDPTKV
;
A
#
# COMPACT_ATOMS: atom_id res chain seq x y z
N MET A 1 14.05 2.06 19.65
CA MET A 1 13.80 2.27 18.21
C MET A 1 12.32 2.57 18.02
N THR A 2 11.97 3.53 17.17
CA THR A 2 10.59 3.93 16.83
C THR A 2 9.95 2.87 15.93
N SER A 3 8.64 2.59 16.05
CA SER A 3 7.95 1.59 15.24
C SER A 3 7.96 1.93 13.74
N ALA A 4 7.73 0.94 12.87
CA ALA A 4 7.64 1.15 11.43
C ALA A 4 6.50 2.12 11.06
N LEU A 5 5.34 2.02 11.73
CA LEU A 5 4.21 2.92 11.52
C LEU A 5 4.51 4.34 11.94
N ALA A 6 5.16 4.54 13.09
CA ALA A 6 5.55 5.88 13.54
C ALA A 6 6.61 6.51 12.62
N GLN A 7 7.59 5.72 12.15
CA GLN A 7 8.56 6.17 11.15
C GLN A 7 7.86 6.56 9.83
N ALA A 8 6.99 5.71 9.30
CA ALA A 8 6.23 5.99 8.08
C ALA A 8 5.37 7.25 8.24
N THR A 9 4.64 7.37 9.36
CA THR A 9 3.79 8.52 9.67
C THR A 9 4.57 9.82 9.68
N SER A 10 5.77 9.83 10.28
CA SER A 10 6.62 11.03 10.31
C SER A 10 7.08 11.51 8.93
N GLN A 11 7.12 10.62 7.93
CA GLN A 11 7.54 10.95 6.55
C GLN A 11 6.37 11.30 5.62
N ILE A 12 5.13 10.97 5.97
CA ILE A 12 3.95 11.29 5.15
C ILE A 12 3.84 12.79 4.80
N PRO A 13 4.09 13.74 5.72
CA PRO A 13 4.05 15.16 5.38
C PRO A 13 5.02 15.54 4.25
N GLU A 14 6.13 14.82 4.11
CA GLU A 14 7.12 15.06 3.05
C GLU A 14 6.68 14.47 1.69
N ILE A 15 5.62 13.65 1.63
CA ILE A 15 5.10 13.14 0.36
C ILE A 15 4.64 14.29 -0.52
N LYS A 16 4.03 15.33 0.05
CA LYS A 16 3.59 16.52 -0.69
C LYS A 16 4.73 17.53 -0.73
N SER A 17 5.06 18.01 -1.93
CA SER A 17 5.96 19.14 -2.08
C SER A 17 5.30 20.45 -1.63
N THR A 18 6.08 21.53 -1.57
CA THR A 18 5.56 22.89 -1.31
C THR A 18 4.50 23.31 -2.33
N ASP A 19 4.63 22.84 -3.57
CA ASP A 19 3.72 23.14 -4.67
C ASP A 19 2.55 22.14 -4.75
N GLY A 20 2.44 21.25 -3.76
CA GLY A 20 1.30 20.35 -3.61
C GLY A 20 1.30 19.17 -4.57
N PHE A 21 2.41 18.79 -5.22
CA PHE A 21 2.47 17.53 -5.97
C PHE A 21 3.01 16.38 -5.10
N ILE A 22 2.64 15.14 -5.43
CA ILE A 22 3.18 13.94 -4.78
C ILE A 22 4.61 13.69 -5.27
N GLN A 23 5.57 13.72 -4.35
CA GLN A 23 6.98 13.43 -4.57
C GLN A 23 7.19 11.92 -4.67
N THR A 24 7.67 11.44 -5.83
CA THR A 24 7.80 10.01 -6.14
C THR A 24 8.60 9.25 -5.08
N GLU A 25 9.83 9.69 -4.80
CA GLU A 25 10.70 8.96 -3.85
C GLU A 25 10.16 8.99 -2.42
N LYS A 26 9.50 10.08 -2.00
CA LYS A 26 8.91 10.18 -0.66
C LYS A 26 7.71 9.25 -0.51
N PHE A 27 6.86 9.16 -1.54
CA PHE A 27 5.78 8.18 -1.58
C PHE A 27 6.32 6.74 -1.53
N LEU A 28 7.31 6.41 -2.38
CA LEU A 28 7.91 5.08 -2.40
C LEU A 28 8.61 4.73 -1.08
N ALA A 29 9.27 5.70 -0.42
CA ALA A 29 9.88 5.51 0.88
C ALA A 29 8.85 5.12 1.95
N VAL A 30 7.69 5.79 2.00
CA VAL A 30 6.60 5.42 2.91
C VAL A 30 6.06 4.03 2.58
N CYS A 31 5.85 3.69 1.31
CA CYS A 31 5.43 2.33 0.91
C CYS A 31 6.43 1.25 1.37
N ARG A 32 7.74 1.52 1.30
CA ARG A 32 8.79 0.59 1.80
C ARG A 32 8.71 0.40 3.31
N LEU A 33 8.43 1.46 4.07
CA LEU A 33 8.30 1.41 5.53
C LEU A 33 7.07 0.65 6.01
N VAL A 34 6.08 0.45 5.14
CA VAL A 34 4.87 -0.33 5.43
C VAL A 34 5.09 -1.83 5.20
N ILE A 35 6.10 -2.25 4.44
CA ILE A 35 6.37 -3.68 4.17
C ILE A 35 6.50 -4.52 5.45
N PRO A 36 7.20 -4.09 6.51
CA PRO A 36 7.27 -4.86 7.77
C PRO A 36 5.90 -5.13 8.40
N VAL A 37 4.90 -4.27 8.19
CA VAL A 37 3.53 -4.49 8.67
C VAL A 37 2.90 -5.69 7.95
N ILE A 38 3.16 -5.84 6.65
CA ILE A 38 2.72 -7.00 5.87
C ILE A 38 3.49 -8.26 6.28
N ASP A 39 4.80 -8.14 6.52
CA ASP A 39 5.62 -9.26 6.99
C ASP A 39 5.11 -9.80 8.34
N ASN A 40 4.58 -8.92 9.20
CA ASN A 40 3.97 -9.29 10.48
C ASN A 40 2.63 -10.05 10.36
N LEU A 41 1.99 -10.06 9.17
CA LEU A 41 0.82 -10.91 8.88
C LEU A 41 1.22 -12.36 8.56
N GLY A 42 2.52 -12.67 8.57
CA GLY A 42 3.04 -14.02 8.45
C GLY A 42 3.58 -14.36 7.07
N THR A 43 4.29 -15.47 6.99
CA THR A 43 5.03 -15.91 5.80
C THR A 43 4.16 -16.15 4.58
N ALA A 44 2.86 -16.41 4.78
CA ALA A 44 1.90 -16.56 3.69
C ALA A 44 1.71 -15.27 2.87
N PHE A 45 2.09 -14.10 3.39
CA PHE A 45 2.04 -12.82 2.70
C PHE A 45 3.34 -12.51 1.91
N THR A 46 4.28 -13.45 1.79
CA THR A 46 5.51 -13.27 1.00
C THR A 46 5.23 -12.90 -0.46
N LEU A 47 4.16 -13.44 -1.06
CA LEU A 47 3.75 -13.08 -2.41
C LEU A 47 3.29 -11.62 -2.51
N VAL A 48 2.55 -11.14 -1.51
CA VAL A 48 2.11 -9.73 -1.41
C VAL A 48 3.31 -8.81 -1.24
N ARG A 49 4.26 -9.17 -0.37
CA ARG A 49 5.55 -8.49 -0.22
C ARG A 49 6.30 -8.38 -1.54
N SER A 50 6.36 -9.48 -2.30
CA SER A 50 7.06 -9.51 -3.60
C SER A 50 6.40 -8.58 -4.62
N ASP A 51 5.06 -8.61 -4.70
CA ASP A 51 4.30 -7.73 -5.58
C ASP A 51 4.52 -6.24 -5.24
N ILE A 52 4.41 -5.87 -3.96
CA ILE A 52 4.67 -4.50 -3.48
C ILE A 52 6.08 -4.05 -3.87
N ASN A 53 7.10 -4.87 -3.60
CA ASN A 53 8.49 -4.54 -3.94
C ASN A 53 8.70 -4.41 -5.45
N GLY A 54 8.12 -5.30 -6.26
CA GLY A 54 8.21 -5.24 -7.71
C GLY A 54 7.59 -3.96 -8.27
N ASN A 55 6.45 -3.55 -7.73
CA ASN A 55 5.79 -2.31 -8.12
C ASN A 55 6.58 -1.07 -7.68
N ILE A 56 7.13 -1.06 -6.45
CA ILE A 56 8.03 0.01 -5.98
C ILE A 56 9.26 0.12 -6.89
N GLN A 57 9.91 -1.00 -7.20
CA GLN A 57 11.11 -1.02 -8.04
C GLN A 57 10.79 -0.49 -9.44
N ARG A 58 9.67 -0.89 -10.03
CA ARG A 58 9.23 -0.41 -11.34
C ARG A 58 9.07 1.11 -11.39
N LEU A 59 8.49 1.71 -10.35
CA LEU A 59 8.35 3.17 -10.24
C LEU A 59 9.70 3.84 -10.04
N ALA A 60 10.53 3.30 -9.15
CA ALA A 60 11.87 3.83 -8.88
C ALA A 60 12.74 3.81 -10.13
N ASP A 61 12.79 2.68 -10.86
CA ASP A 61 13.56 2.55 -12.10
C ASP A 61 13.12 3.58 -13.14
N ARG A 62 11.82 3.79 -13.26
CA ARG A 62 11.28 4.81 -14.17
C ARG A 62 11.65 6.22 -13.75
N ALA A 63 11.67 6.51 -12.44
CA ALA A 63 12.05 7.80 -11.92
C ALA A 63 13.51 8.17 -12.23
N THR A 64 14.41 7.18 -12.30
CA THR A 64 15.83 7.43 -12.63
C THR A 64 16.07 7.91 -14.05
N GLN A 65 15.12 7.69 -14.97
CA GLN A 65 15.31 8.01 -16.39
C GLN A 65 15.21 9.51 -16.69
N ASP A 66 14.53 10.27 -15.83
CA ASP A 66 14.38 11.73 -15.92
C ASP A 66 14.07 12.27 -14.50
N PRO A 67 15.06 12.36 -13.61
CA PRO A 67 14.83 12.63 -12.19
C PRO A 67 14.10 13.96 -11.91
N ASP A 68 14.36 14.98 -12.71
CA ASP A 68 13.76 16.31 -12.54
C ASP A 68 12.25 16.28 -12.85
N ARG A 69 11.85 15.63 -13.95
CA ARG A 69 10.44 15.51 -14.30
C ARG A 69 9.74 14.46 -13.43
N MET A 70 10.39 13.32 -13.22
CA MET A 70 9.82 12.16 -12.52
C MET A 70 9.93 12.24 -11.00
N MET A 71 10.39 13.37 -10.45
CA MET A 71 10.14 13.68 -9.04
C MET A 71 8.63 13.78 -8.74
N ARG A 72 7.81 14.10 -9.76
CA ARG A 72 6.35 14.19 -9.66
C ARG A 72 5.74 12.83 -9.99
N LEU A 73 5.06 12.20 -9.04
CA LEU A 73 4.54 10.84 -9.21
C LEU A 73 3.68 10.66 -10.47
N PHE A 74 2.80 11.62 -10.73
CA PHE A 74 1.91 11.56 -11.90
C PHE A 74 2.62 11.81 -13.22
N ALA A 75 3.82 12.42 -13.21
CA ALA A 75 4.60 12.59 -14.44
C ALA A 75 5.10 11.25 -15.00
N LEU A 76 5.33 10.24 -14.14
CA LEU A 76 5.71 8.90 -14.59
C LEU A 76 4.61 8.29 -15.47
N VAL A 77 3.36 8.42 -15.03
CA VAL A 77 2.19 7.91 -15.73
C VAL A 77 1.88 8.74 -16.97
N GLN A 78 1.89 10.08 -16.86
CA GLN A 78 1.66 10.97 -18.00
C GLN A 78 2.67 10.73 -19.13
N ASP A 79 3.94 10.46 -18.81
CA ASP A 79 4.93 10.13 -19.83
C ASP A 79 4.63 8.81 -20.54
N GLU A 80 4.08 7.81 -19.85
CA GLU A 80 3.65 6.57 -20.50
C GLU A 80 2.42 6.76 -21.39
N ILE A 81 1.47 7.59 -20.98
CA ILE A 81 0.28 7.93 -21.79
C ILE A 81 0.73 8.58 -23.10
N VAL A 82 1.63 9.57 -23.03
CA VAL A 82 2.18 10.25 -24.23
C VAL A 82 2.88 9.27 -25.16
N ARG A 83 3.55 8.25 -24.61
CA ARG A 83 4.21 7.19 -25.38
C ARG A 83 3.26 6.08 -25.84
N GLY A 84 2.00 6.07 -25.41
CA GLY A 84 1.02 5.04 -25.72
C GLY A 84 1.31 3.67 -25.08
N ARG A 85 2.03 3.63 -23.95
CA ARG A 85 2.53 2.40 -23.31
C ARG A 85 1.87 2.07 -21.97
N GLN A 86 0.91 2.87 -21.52
CA GLN A 86 0.28 2.75 -20.21
C GLN A 86 -0.40 1.39 -19.95
N HIS A 87 -0.83 0.68 -21.00
CA HIS A 87 -1.49 -0.62 -20.89
C HIS A 87 -0.54 -1.83 -21.03
N GLU A 88 0.74 -1.62 -21.34
CA GLU A 88 1.74 -2.69 -21.40
C GLU A 88 1.81 -3.44 -20.05
N SER A 89 2.10 -4.75 -20.08
CA SER A 89 2.10 -5.59 -18.86
C SER A 89 3.10 -5.11 -17.79
N ASN A 90 4.22 -4.57 -18.23
CA ASN A 90 5.29 -4.03 -17.39
C ASN A 90 5.23 -2.50 -17.23
N SER A 91 4.11 -1.85 -17.56
CA SER A 91 3.99 -0.39 -17.49
C SER A 91 4.09 0.13 -16.05
N VAL A 92 4.68 1.32 -15.88
CA VAL A 92 4.73 2.04 -14.60
C VAL A 92 3.33 2.41 -14.12
N THR A 93 2.41 2.64 -15.05
CA THR A 93 0.99 2.89 -14.78
C THR A 93 0.36 1.72 -14.03
N LYS A 94 0.56 0.49 -14.50
CA LYS A 94 0.12 -0.72 -13.79
C LYS A 94 0.84 -0.87 -12.45
N GLY A 95 2.13 -0.54 -12.41
CA GLY A 95 2.89 -0.53 -11.16
C GLY A 95 2.27 0.38 -10.09
N LEU A 96 1.89 1.60 -10.47
CA LEU A 96 1.27 2.56 -9.56
C LEU A 96 -0.12 2.08 -9.12
N LEU A 97 -0.91 1.55 -10.06
CA LEU A 97 -2.24 1.02 -9.78
C LEU A 97 -2.20 -0.10 -8.73
N TRP A 98 -1.35 -1.11 -8.94
CA TRP A 98 -1.23 -2.26 -8.03
C TRP A 98 -0.60 -1.88 -6.69
N LEU A 99 0.41 -1.01 -6.68
CA LEU A 99 0.98 -0.48 -5.44
C LEU A 99 -0.08 0.26 -4.61
N LYS A 100 -0.86 1.14 -5.25
CA LYS A 100 -1.95 1.88 -4.60
C LYS A 100 -2.99 0.92 -4.01
N ARG A 101 -3.45 -0.09 -4.76
CA ARG A 101 -4.42 -1.09 -4.28
C ARG A 101 -3.88 -1.90 -3.09
N ALA A 102 -2.61 -2.30 -3.12
CA ALA A 102 -1.97 -2.99 -2.00
C ALA A 102 -1.88 -2.10 -0.74
N MET A 103 -1.58 -0.81 -0.91
CA MET A 103 -1.57 0.15 0.19
C MET A 103 -2.98 0.40 0.75
N GLU A 104 -4.01 0.46 -0.08
CA GLU A 104 -5.41 0.56 0.37
C GLU A 104 -5.84 -0.66 1.19
N PHE A 105 -5.51 -1.86 0.74
CA PHE A 105 -5.72 -3.09 1.51
C PHE A 105 -5.03 -3.04 2.88
N THR A 106 -3.76 -2.58 2.89
CA THR A 106 -3.01 -2.45 4.14
C THR A 106 -3.65 -1.43 5.09
N VAL A 107 -4.02 -0.26 4.58
CA VAL A 107 -4.70 0.78 5.35
C VAL A 107 -6.04 0.27 5.91
N ASP A 108 -6.78 -0.55 5.16
CA ASP A 108 -8.06 -1.10 5.64
C ASP A 108 -7.87 -2.12 6.77
N ILE A 109 -6.83 -2.97 6.70
CA ILE A 109 -6.45 -3.84 7.83
C ILE A 109 -6.14 -2.98 9.08
N LEU A 110 -5.34 -1.93 8.93
CA LEU A 110 -4.95 -1.06 10.06
C LEU A 110 -6.16 -0.32 10.64
N LYS A 111 -7.08 0.17 9.80
CA LYS A 111 -8.37 0.74 10.22
C LYS A 111 -9.16 -0.24 11.07
N ARG A 112 -9.30 -1.49 10.60
CA ARG A 112 -10.04 -2.53 11.33
C ARG A 112 -9.39 -2.90 12.65
N LEU A 113 -8.06 -2.99 12.71
CA LEU A 113 -7.32 -3.21 13.94
C LEU A 113 -7.49 -2.09 14.96
N ARG A 114 -7.67 -0.85 14.49
CA ARG A 114 -7.97 0.31 15.33
C ARG A 114 -9.40 0.29 15.84
N ASP A 115 -10.35 0.03 14.96
CA ASP A 115 -11.78 0.24 15.23
C ASP A 115 -12.46 -0.96 15.92
N GLN A 116 -11.91 -2.16 15.76
CA GLN A 116 -12.52 -3.39 16.28
C GLN A 116 -12.00 -3.78 17.66
N PRO A 117 -12.85 -4.40 18.51
CA PRO A 117 -12.47 -4.90 19.84
C PRO A 117 -11.21 -5.76 19.84
N ALA A 118 -10.53 -5.81 20.99
CA ALA A 118 -9.27 -6.54 21.14
C ALA A 118 -9.39 -8.06 20.96
N ASP A 119 -10.58 -8.62 21.12
CA ASP A 119 -10.93 -10.04 20.95
C ASP A 119 -11.46 -10.37 19.54
N ALA A 120 -11.56 -9.37 18.64
CA ALA A 120 -12.01 -9.62 17.27
C ALA A 120 -11.03 -10.51 16.49
N ASP A 121 -11.57 -11.47 15.74
CA ASP A 121 -10.80 -12.43 14.95
C ASP A 121 -10.03 -11.76 13.80
N ILE A 122 -8.71 -11.86 13.84
CA ILE A 122 -7.82 -11.28 12.82
C ILE A 122 -8.05 -11.87 11.43
N GLY A 123 -8.41 -13.16 11.35
CA GLY A 123 -8.74 -13.82 10.09
C GLY A 123 -9.91 -13.15 9.39
N GLN A 124 -10.98 -12.89 10.13
CA GLN A 124 -12.14 -12.16 9.64
C GLN A 124 -11.79 -10.72 9.24
N LEU A 125 -11.02 -9.99 10.06
CA LEU A 125 -10.64 -8.60 9.74
C LEU A 125 -9.86 -8.49 8.42
N VAL A 126 -8.90 -9.39 8.21
CA VAL A 126 -8.09 -9.42 6.97
C VAL A 126 -8.93 -9.89 5.78
N THR A 127 -9.83 -10.86 5.99
CA THR A 127 -10.75 -11.34 4.95
C THR A 127 -11.71 -10.25 4.50
N ASP A 128 -12.25 -9.46 5.43
CA ASP A 128 -13.14 -8.34 5.10
C ASP A 128 -12.38 -7.25 4.36
N ALA A 129 -11.16 -6.89 4.83
CA ALA A 129 -10.32 -5.92 4.13
C ALA A 129 -10.03 -6.37 2.70
N TYR A 130 -9.76 -7.65 2.49
CA TYR A 130 -9.53 -8.22 1.17
C TYR A 130 -10.77 -8.13 0.28
N THR A 131 -11.94 -8.47 0.83
CA THR A 131 -13.24 -8.42 0.15
C THR A 131 -13.56 -7.01 -0.35
N GLU A 132 -13.35 -5.99 0.49
CA GLU A 132 -13.67 -4.60 0.17
C GLU A 132 -12.67 -3.95 -0.81
N THR A 133 -11.42 -4.42 -0.82
CA THR A 133 -10.34 -3.77 -1.59
C THR A 133 -9.91 -4.55 -2.83
N LEU A 134 -9.37 -5.76 -2.67
CA LEU A 134 -8.66 -6.48 -3.73
C LEU A 134 -9.50 -7.53 -4.45
N LEU A 135 -10.51 -8.13 -3.79
CA LEU A 135 -11.28 -9.25 -4.34
C LEU A 135 -11.89 -8.95 -5.73
N LYS A 136 -12.37 -7.72 -5.94
CA LYS A 136 -12.92 -7.28 -7.23
C LYS A 136 -11.91 -7.33 -8.39
N PHE A 137 -10.61 -7.30 -8.10
CA PHE A 137 -9.52 -7.33 -9.06
C PHE A 137 -8.79 -8.68 -9.12
N HIS A 138 -9.17 -9.65 -8.28
CA HIS A 138 -8.56 -10.98 -8.27
C HIS A 138 -9.51 -11.98 -8.90
N GLY A 139 -9.00 -12.73 -9.88
CA GLY A 139 -9.61 -13.90 -10.47
C GLY A 139 -9.53 -15.09 -9.53
N PHE A 140 -9.87 -16.27 -10.05
CA PHE A 140 -9.92 -17.50 -9.27
C PHE A 140 -8.56 -17.84 -8.63
N VAL A 141 -7.47 -17.79 -9.42
CA VAL A 141 -6.14 -18.17 -8.96
C VAL A 141 -5.64 -17.25 -7.83
N ALA A 142 -5.65 -15.93 -8.06
CA ALA A 142 -5.22 -14.96 -7.06
C ALA A 142 -6.10 -15.01 -5.79
N SER A 143 -7.42 -15.13 -5.95
CA SER A 143 -8.33 -15.24 -4.80
C SER A 143 -8.10 -16.51 -3.99
N SER A 144 -7.92 -17.66 -4.63
CA SER A 144 -7.62 -18.91 -3.92
C SER A 144 -6.31 -18.84 -3.15
N ALA A 145 -5.27 -18.18 -3.69
CA ALA A 145 -4.01 -17.97 -2.99
C ALA A 145 -4.19 -17.12 -1.72
N PHE A 146 -4.98 -16.03 -1.79
CA PHE A 146 -5.28 -15.19 -0.62
C PHE A 146 -6.07 -15.96 0.46
N TYR A 147 -7.12 -16.68 0.08
CA TYR A 147 -7.89 -17.48 1.05
C TYR A 147 -7.05 -18.58 1.70
N LEU A 148 -6.07 -19.15 0.97
CA LEU A 148 -5.12 -20.06 1.57
C LEU A 148 -4.19 -19.33 2.56
N ALA A 149 -3.72 -18.14 2.20
CA ALA A 149 -2.85 -17.33 3.07
C ALA A 149 -3.53 -16.96 4.39
N PHE A 150 -4.83 -16.68 4.39
CA PHE A 150 -5.58 -16.34 5.59
C PHE A 150 -5.59 -17.45 6.65
N LYS A 151 -5.46 -18.72 6.24
CA LYS A 151 -5.37 -19.85 7.18
C LYS A 151 -4.08 -19.87 8.00
N PHE A 152 -3.09 -19.08 7.61
CA PHE A 152 -1.78 -18.99 8.25
C PHE A 152 -1.53 -17.61 8.87
N LEU A 153 -2.59 -16.81 9.04
CA LEU A 153 -2.49 -15.55 9.79
C LEU A 153 -2.08 -15.83 11.25
N PRO A 154 -1.14 -15.04 11.81
CA PRO A 154 -0.80 -15.13 13.22
C PRO A 154 -1.94 -14.58 14.09
N THR A 155 -1.80 -14.69 15.41
CA THR A 155 -2.78 -14.11 16.33
C THR A 155 -2.79 -12.58 16.26
N ARG A 156 -3.94 -11.97 16.58
CA ARG A 156 -4.04 -10.51 16.68
C ARG A 156 -3.01 -9.92 17.65
N GLU A 157 -2.80 -10.58 18.79
CA GLU A 157 -1.80 -10.17 19.78
C GLU A 157 -0.40 -10.12 19.16
N TYR A 158 -0.01 -11.14 18.40
CA TYR A 158 1.28 -11.15 17.71
C TYR A 158 1.38 -9.99 16.71
N VAL A 159 0.34 -9.74 15.91
CA VAL A 159 0.31 -8.64 14.94
C VAL A 159 0.46 -7.28 15.63
N ILE A 160 -0.32 -7.03 16.69
CA ILE A 160 -0.30 -5.77 17.45
C ILE A 160 1.05 -5.56 18.15
N THR A 161 1.57 -6.59 18.82
CA THR A 161 2.87 -6.51 19.53
C THR A 161 4.04 -6.33 18.57
N SER A 162 3.99 -6.96 17.39
CA SER A 162 5.02 -6.81 16.35
C SER A 162 5.00 -5.42 15.70
N MET A 163 3.84 -4.74 15.70
CA MET A 163 3.73 -3.33 15.29
C MET A 163 4.19 -2.36 16.39
N GLY A 164 3.92 -2.67 17.66
CA GLY A 164 4.12 -1.80 18.81
C GLY A 164 5.39 -2.00 19.63
N ALA A 165 6.43 -2.64 19.09
CA ALA A 165 7.61 -3.11 19.83
C ALA A 165 8.49 -2.01 20.49
N SER A 166 8.03 -0.76 20.57
CA SER A 166 8.71 0.33 21.27
C SER A 166 8.12 0.51 22.68
N PRO A 167 8.94 0.51 23.74
CA PRO A 167 8.48 0.84 25.09
C PRO A 167 7.74 2.20 25.10
N GLY A 168 6.49 2.22 25.57
CA GLY A 168 5.66 3.43 25.64
C GLY A 168 4.85 3.77 24.38
N ALA A 169 4.93 2.99 23.31
CA ALA A 169 4.10 3.18 22.11
C ALA A 169 2.64 2.81 22.38
N ASN A 170 1.73 3.75 22.11
CA ASN A 170 0.31 3.45 22.03
C ASN A 170 -0.02 3.06 20.58
N VAL A 171 -0.01 1.75 20.28
CA VAL A 171 -0.32 1.21 18.95
C VAL A 171 -1.60 1.80 18.37
N GLN A 172 -2.63 2.05 19.19
CA GLN A 172 -3.88 2.64 18.71
C GLN A 172 -3.68 4.04 18.14
N SER A 173 -2.85 4.87 18.80
CA SER A 173 -2.51 6.19 18.29
C SER A 173 -1.65 6.15 17.03
N GLU A 174 -0.76 5.16 16.89
CA GLU A 174 0.07 5.01 15.69
C GLU A 174 -0.75 4.51 14.50
N LEU A 175 -1.67 3.56 14.74
CA LEU A 175 -2.64 3.11 13.74
C LEU A 175 -3.47 4.29 13.24
N ASP A 176 -4.03 5.06 14.17
CA ASP A 176 -4.87 6.22 13.83
C ASP A 176 -4.10 7.29 13.05
N ALA A 177 -2.91 7.65 13.52
CA ALA A 177 -2.09 8.67 12.88
C ALA A 177 -1.67 8.25 11.46
N PHE A 178 -1.24 7.00 11.26
CA PHE A 178 -0.87 6.49 9.96
C PHE A 178 -2.08 6.45 9.00
N VAL A 179 -3.19 5.85 9.45
CA VAL A 179 -4.42 5.74 8.67
C VAL A 179 -4.93 7.11 8.22
N THR A 180 -5.01 8.05 9.16
CA THR A 180 -5.52 9.40 8.91
C THR A 180 -4.62 10.17 7.95
N SER A 181 -3.30 10.02 8.07
CA SER A 181 -2.33 10.76 7.26
C SER A 181 -2.15 10.17 5.85
N PHE A 182 -2.19 8.84 5.71
CA PHE A 182 -1.88 8.19 4.43
C PHE A 182 -3.10 8.03 3.52
N THR A 183 -4.31 7.88 4.08
CA THR A 183 -5.55 7.72 3.30
C THR A 183 -5.73 8.83 2.25
N PRO A 184 -5.56 10.14 2.57
CA PRO A 184 -5.72 11.21 1.59
C PRO A 184 -4.75 11.13 0.40
N ILE A 185 -3.52 10.67 0.62
CA ILE A 185 -2.53 10.46 -0.45
C ILE A 185 -3.01 9.38 -1.42
N LEU A 186 -3.50 8.25 -0.89
CA LEU A 186 -4.04 7.17 -1.72
C LEU A 186 -5.31 7.59 -2.47
N THR A 187 -6.16 8.41 -1.84
CA THR A 187 -7.34 9.00 -2.49
C THR A 187 -6.94 9.90 -3.66
N GLU A 188 -5.93 10.75 -3.50
CA GLU A 188 -5.44 11.60 -4.60
C GLU A 188 -4.90 10.76 -5.78
N ILE A 189 -4.12 9.71 -5.49
CA ILE A 189 -3.65 8.77 -6.52
C ILE A 189 -4.83 8.06 -7.20
N HIS A 190 -5.83 7.63 -6.43
CA HIS A 190 -7.03 7.01 -6.98
C HIS A 190 -7.77 7.93 -7.94
N MET A 191 -8.04 9.18 -7.53
CA MET A 191 -8.74 10.15 -8.36
C MET A 191 -7.98 10.41 -9.65
N PHE A 192 -6.65 10.60 -9.58
CA PHE A 192 -5.82 10.75 -10.78
C PHE A 192 -5.96 9.56 -11.74
N LEU A 193 -5.91 8.32 -11.23
CA LEU A 193 -6.06 7.13 -12.06
C LEU A 193 -7.46 7.05 -12.68
N VAL A 194 -8.52 7.37 -11.94
CA VAL A 194 -9.92 7.37 -12.44
C VAL A 194 -10.12 8.43 -13.51
N GLU A 195 -9.69 9.67 -13.26
CA GLU A 195 -9.82 10.81 -14.19
C GLU A 195 -9.11 10.57 -15.53
N ASN A 196 -8.06 9.73 -15.52
CA ASN A 196 -7.32 9.36 -16.71
C ASN A 196 -7.74 8.01 -17.32
N ASN A 197 -8.81 7.37 -16.82
CA ASN A 197 -9.29 6.05 -17.25
C ASN A 197 -8.25 4.92 -17.08
N LEU A 198 -7.50 4.95 -15.97
CA LEU A 198 -6.42 4.02 -15.64
C LEU A 198 -6.70 3.12 -14.43
N ASP A 199 -7.88 3.24 -13.80
CA ASP A 199 -8.35 2.30 -12.78
C ASP A 199 -8.92 1.02 -13.43
N ASP A 200 -8.02 0.26 -14.06
CA ASP A 200 -8.35 -0.93 -14.84
C ASP A 200 -9.06 -2.00 -13.99
N PRO A 201 -10.32 -2.37 -14.29
CA PRO A 201 -11.09 -3.36 -13.51
C PRO A 201 -10.71 -4.81 -13.83
N THR A 202 -9.79 -5.04 -14.77
CA THR A 202 -9.41 -6.38 -15.21
C THR A 202 -8.85 -7.20 -14.05
N LYS A 203 -9.34 -8.45 -13.95
CA LYS A 203 -8.91 -9.39 -12.92
C LYS A 203 -7.60 -10.07 -13.28
N VAL A 204 -6.74 -10.28 -12.28
CA VAL A 204 -5.51 -11.10 -12.35
C VAL A 204 -5.72 -12.52 -11.85
#